data_AF-A0A812TQB3-F1
#
_entry.id   AF-A0A812TQB3-F1
#
_cell.length_a   1.000
_cell.length_b   1.000
_cell.length_c   1.000
_cell.angle_alpha   90.00
_cell.angle_beta   90.00
_cell.angle_gamma   90.00
#
_symmetry.space_group_name_H-M   'P 1'
#
loop_
_entity.id
_entity.type
_entity.pdbx_description
1 polymer ?
#
loop_
_entity_poly.entity_id
_entity_poly.type
_entity_poly.pdbx_seq_one_letter_code
_entity_poly.pdbx_strand_id
1 'polypeptide(L)'
;MTTMLAQQWESQPELRRLAQKLQLVQLTGPNINRDVLVQNELVLTPALQQLGMRPSVQTAMVHVKSLYDLMGLDVNGALIYTQGWALRRMVSLFNGIVRRGHTPREPAVQRMMVAVGLTIEQHGSEGTSDNDSMSDECESMESEAPTDDGEVVDGDDDVHDVEMSR
;
A
#
# COMPACT_ATOMS: atom_id res chain seq x y z
N MET A 1 -16.58 12.82 -7.69
CA MET A 1 -15.29 12.27 -8.20
C MET A 1 -15.22 10.74 -8.17
N THR A 2 -16.15 10.03 -7.50
CA THR A 2 -16.17 8.56 -7.39
C THR A 2 -16.46 7.81 -8.70
N THR A 3 -17.08 8.46 -9.69
CA THR A 3 -17.47 7.84 -10.98
C THR A 3 -16.30 7.44 -11.87
N MET A 4 -15.14 8.11 -11.78
CA MET A 4 -13.98 7.75 -12.61
C MET A 4 -13.34 6.42 -12.20
N LEU A 5 -13.44 6.03 -10.93
CA LEU A 5 -12.77 4.84 -10.42
C LEU A 5 -13.50 3.55 -10.82
N ALA A 6 -14.82 3.54 -10.64
CA ALA A 6 -15.66 2.42 -11.05
C ALA A 6 -15.47 2.15 -12.55
N GLN A 7 -15.42 3.20 -13.38
CA GLN A 7 -15.12 3.07 -14.81
C GLN A 7 -13.74 2.49 -15.09
N GLN A 8 -12.71 2.85 -14.31
CA GLN A 8 -11.37 2.28 -14.48
C GLN A 8 -11.29 0.81 -14.05
N TRP A 9 -12.11 0.39 -13.09
CA TRP A 9 -12.19 -1.01 -12.69
C TRP A 9 -13.04 -1.83 -13.66
N GLU A 10 -14.10 -1.24 -14.20
CA GLU A 10 -14.89 -1.83 -15.28
C GLU A 10 -14.08 -2.01 -16.57
N SER A 11 -13.13 -1.11 -16.84
CA SER A 11 -12.25 -1.22 -18.01
C SER A 11 -11.18 -2.31 -17.87
N GLN A 12 -11.02 -2.93 -16.69
CA GLN A 12 -10.13 -4.05 -16.45
C GLN A 12 -10.90 -5.39 -16.42
N PRO A 13 -11.01 -6.11 -17.55
CA PRO A 13 -11.80 -7.34 -17.64
C PRO A 13 -11.29 -8.46 -16.71
N GLU A 14 -9.98 -8.52 -16.46
CA GLU A 14 -9.38 -9.48 -15.53
C GLU A 14 -9.82 -9.23 -14.08
N LEU A 15 -9.86 -7.97 -13.65
CA LEU A 15 -10.31 -7.60 -12.32
C LEU A 15 -11.79 -7.95 -12.13
N ARG A 16 -12.61 -7.71 -13.15
CA ARG A 16 -14.03 -8.11 -13.16
C ARG A 16 -14.19 -9.63 -13.10
N ARG A 17 -13.38 -10.38 -13.85
CA ARG A 17 -13.40 -11.85 -13.84
C ARG A 17 -12.97 -12.42 -12.48
N LEU A 18 -11.98 -11.83 -11.82
CA LEU A 18 -11.54 -12.24 -10.48
C LEU A 18 -12.56 -11.86 -9.40
N ALA A 19 -13.15 -10.67 -9.51
CA ALA A 19 -14.25 -10.23 -8.66
C ALA A 19 -15.44 -11.19 -8.72
N GLN A 20 -15.86 -11.57 -9.94
CA GLN A 20 -16.96 -12.52 -10.14
C GLN A 20 -16.67 -13.91 -9.57
N LYS A 21 -15.40 -14.31 -9.51
CA LYS A 21 -14.99 -15.59 -8.91
C LYS A 21 -14.82 -15.52 -7.39
N LEU A 22 -15.05 -14.36 -6.76
CA LEU A 22 -14.71 -14.10 -5.36
C LEU A 22 -13.24 -14.44 -5.03
N GLN A 23 -12.38 -14.39 -6.06
CA GLN A 23 -10.95 -14.70 -5.96
C GLN A 23 -10.12 -13.44 -5.73
N LEU A 24 -10.77 -12.29 -5.53
CA LEU A 24 -10.08 -11.11 -5.07
C LEU A 24 -9.53 -11.41 -3.67
N VAL A 25 -8.21 -11.51 -3.63
CA VAL A 25 -7.41 -11.82 -2.46
C VAL A 25 -7.90 -10.94 -1.31
N GLN A 26 -8.23 -11.57 -0.19
CA GLN A 26 -8.53 -10.86 1.04
C GLN A 26 -7.40 -9.85 1.29
N LEU A 27 -7.72 -8.55 1.34
CA LEU A 27 -6.73 -7.55 1.75
C LEU A 27 -6.36 -7.75 3.22
N THR A 28 -7.11 -8.60 3.94
CA THR A 28 -6.92 -8.93 5.35
C THR A 28 -5.94 -10.06 5.59
N GLY A 29 -4.94 -9.77 6.41
CA GLY A 29 -4.09 -10.73 7.11
C GLY A 29 -3.36 -10.00 8.24
N PRO A 30 -3.02 -10.67 9.36
CA PRO A 30 -2.32 -10.02 10.47
C PRO A 30 -0.95 -9.46 10.05
N ASN A 31 -0.36 -10.03 8.98
CA ASN A 31 0.96 -9.68 8.49
C ASN A 31 0.89 -9.27 7.02
N ILE A 32 0.60 -7.98 6.77
CA ILE A 32 0.73 -7.39 5.43
C ILE A 32 2.22 -7.28 5.09
N ASN A 33 2.71 -8.19 4.24
CA ASN A 33 4.09 -8.30 3.80
C ASN A 33 4.22 -8.08 2.27
N ARG A 34 5.42 -8.26 1.72
CA ARG A 34 5.66 -8.11 0.28
C ARG A 34 4.86 -9.11 -0.57
N ASP A 35 4.67 -10.34 -0.10
CA ASP A 35 3.93 -11.36 -0.86
C ASP A 35 2.47 -10.97 -1.03
N VAL A 36 1.85 -10.43 0.03
CA VAL A 36 0.47 -9.89 -0.04
C VAL A 36 0.39 -8.78 -1.08
N LEU A 37 1.41 -7.93 -1.17
CA LEU A 37 1.49 -6.85 -2.16
C LEU A 37 1.55 -7.38 -3.59
N VAL A 38 2.34 -8.44 -3.83
CA VAL A 38 2.45 -9.14 -5.13
C VAL A 38 1.13 -9.83 -5.50
N GLN A 39 0.49 -10.50 -4.55
CA GLN A 39 -0.79 -11.19 -4.78
C GLN A 39 -1.93 -10.22 -5.12
N ASN A 40 -1.86 -8.98 -4.61
CA ASN A 40 -2.87 -7.95 -4.80
C ASN A 40 -2.51 -6.93 -5.89
N GLU A 41 -1.56 -7.23 -6.78
CA GLU A 41 -1.08 -6.31 -7.82
C GLU A 41 -2.24 -5.68 -8.62
N LEU A 42 -3.22 -6.47 -9.02
CA LEU A 42 -4.34 -6.02 -9.85
C LEU A 42 -5.27 -5.02 -9.13
N VAL A 43 -5.40 -5.13 -7.80
CA VAL A 43 -6.20 -4.20 -6.99
C VAL A 43 -5.38 -2.96 -6.64
N LEU A 44 -4.11 -3.16 -6.30
CA LEU A 44 -3.21 -2.10 -5.87
C LEU A 44 -2.83 -1.15 -6.99
N THR A 45 -2.58 -1.65 -8.20
CA THR A 45 -2.16 -0.82 -9.34
C THR A 45 -3.14 0.34 -9.61
N PRO A 46 -4.44 0.12 -9.84
CA PRO A 46 -5.37 1.22 -10.06
C PRO A 46 -5.59 2.06 -8.81
N ALA A 47 -5.50 1.47 -7.62
CA ALA A 47 -5.56 2.24 -6.37
C ALA A 47 -4.38 3.22 -6.26
N LEU A 48 -3.16 2.79 -6.56
CA LEU A 48 -1.96 3.63 -6.55
C LEU A 48 -2.00 4.73 -7.60
N GLN A 49 -2.51 4.44 -8.80
CA GLN A 49 -2.65 5.44 -9.88
C GLN A 49 -3.59 6.59 -9.49
N GLN A 50 -4.62 6.30 -8.70
CA GLN A 50 -5.68 7.27 -8.37
C GLN A 50 -5.48 7.93 -7.01
N LEU A 51 -5.08 7.16 -6.00
CA LEU A 51 -4.85 7.64 -4.63
C LEU A 51 -3.46 8.25 -4.44
N GLY A 52 -2.52 7.92 -5.32
CA GLY A 52 -1.10 8.17 -5.10
C GLY A 52 -0.53 7.35 -3.93
N MET A 53 0.60 7.82 -3.38
CA MET A 53 1.36 7.09 -2.35
C MET A 53 0.95 7.39 -0.91
N ARG A 54 -0.02 8.28 -0.68
CA ARG A 54 -0.46 8.72 0.67
C ARG A 54 -1.98 8.83 0.82
N PRO A 55 -2.75 7.75 0.62
CA PRO A 55 -4.19 7.78 0.88
C PRO A 55 -4.50 7.96 2.37
N SER A 56 -5.55 8.72 2.66
CA SER A 56 -6.24 8.65 3.95
C SER A 56 -7.05 7.34 4.04
N VAL A 57 -7.38 6.91 5.26
CA VAL A 57 -8.21 5.72 5.48
C VAL A 57 -9.59 5.93 4.84
N GLN A 58 -10.18 7.12 4.96
CA GLN A 58 -11.48 7.44 4.38
C GLN A 58 -11.46 7.27 2.85
N THR A 59 -10.42 7.75 2.17
CA THR A 59 -10.33 7.58 0.71
C THR A 59 -10.12 6.10 0.35
N ALA A 60 -9.30 5.37 1.11
CA ALA A 60 -9.15 3.93 0.92
C ALA A 60 -10.47 3.17 1.11
N MET A 61 -11.30 3.54 2.10
CA MET A 61 -12.62 2.96 2.33
C MET A 61 -13.57 3.18 1.15
N VAL A 62 -13.56 4.37 0.55
CA VAL A 62 -14.38 4.67 -0.63
C VAL A 62 -14.01 3.75 -1.79
N HIS A 63 -12.70 3.53 -2.02
CA HIS A 63 -12.23 2.63 -3.07
C HIS A 63 -12.63 1.18 -2.78
N VAL A 64 -12.39 0.71 -1.55
CA VAL A 64 -12.80 -0.62 -1.12
C VAL A 64 -14.31 -0.83 -1.30
N LYS A 65 -15.13 0.15 -0.92
CA LYS A 65 -16.58 0.09 -1.12
C LYS A 65 -16.93 -0.04 -2.61
N SER A 66 -16.35 0.80 -3.46
CA SER A 66 -16.55 0.70 -4.90
C SER A 66 -16.16 -0.67 -5.46
N LEU A 67 -15.26 -1.40 -4.78
CA LEU A 67 -14.72 -2.67 -5.28
C LEU A 67 -15.78 -3.72 -5.04
N TYR A 68 -16.28 -3.76 -3.80
CA TYR A 68 -17.38 -4.63 -3.40
C TYR A 68 -18.67 -4.32 -4.16
N ASP A 69 -18.99 -3.05 -4.39
CA ASP A 69 -20.12 -2.63 -5.23
C ASP A 69 -20.00 -3.23 -6.65
N LEU A 70 -18.79 -3.24 -7.24
CA LEU A 70 -18.53 -3.84 -8.56
C LEU A 70 -18.64 -5.38 -8.56
N MET A 71 -18.34 -6.03 -7.44
CA MET A 71 -18.58 -7.47 -7.28
C MET A 71 -20.05 -7.81 -7.04
N GLY A 72 -20.91 -6.81 -6.81
CA GLY A 72 -22.30 -7.02 -6.39
C GLY A 72 -22.41 -7.56 -4.97
N LEU A 73 -21.44 -7.26 -4.10
CA LEU A 73 -21.41 -7.69 -2.70
C LEU A 73 -21.83 -6.55 -1.79
N ASP A 74 -22.90 -6.76 -1.02
CA ASP A 74 -23.26 -5.87 0.07
C ASP A 74 -22.40 -6.18 1.30
N VAL A 75 -21.57 -5.22 1.70
CA VAL A 75 -20.60 -5.36 2.78
C VAL A 75 -20.86 -4.35 3.87
N ASN A 76 -20.77 -4.78 5.14
CA ASN A 76 -20.98 -3.87 6.26
C ASN A 76 -19.87 -2.82 6.38
N GLY A 77 -20.17 -1.71 7.05
CA GLY A 77 -19.21 -0.61 7.25
C GLY A 77 -17.95 -0.99 8.02
N ALA A 78 -18.03 -1.93 8.96
CA ALA A 78 -16.87 -2.41 9.73
C ALA A 78 -15.88 -3.18 8.85
N LEU A 79 -16.37 -4.04 7.95
CA LEU A 79 -15.55 -4.75 6.99
C LEU A 79 -14.89 -3.76 6.02
N ILE A 80 -15.64 -2.79 5.49
CA ILE A 80 -15.08 -1.73 4.63
C ILE A 80 -13.97 -0.98 5.35
N TYR A 81 -14.17 -0.66 6.64
CA TYR A 81 -13.17 0.03 7.46
C TYR A 81 -11.88 -0.80 7.62
N THR A 82 -12.00 -2.08 8.00
CA THR A 82 -10.85 -2.99 8.14
C THR A 82 -10.09 -3.16 6.81
N GLN A 83 -10.81 -3.35 5.72
CA GLN A 83 -10.24 -3.51 4.38
C GLN A 83 -9.59 -2.20 3.88
N GLY A 84 -10.18 -1.04 4.21
CA GLY A 84 -9.60 0.28 3.91
C GLY A 84 -8.26 0.51 4.63
N TRP A 85 -8.16 0.08 5.89
CA TRP A 85 -6.90 0.08 6.63
C TRP A 85 -5.84 -0.82 6.00
N ALA A 86 -6.23 -2.01 5.56
CA ALA A 86 -5.34 -2.92 4.88
C ALA A 86 -4.81 -2.35 3.56
N LEU A 87 -5.69 -1.76 2.74
CA LEU A 87 -5.30 -1.08 1.50
C LEU A 87 -4.30 0.05 1.77
N ARG A 88 -4.58 0.91 2.76
CA ARG A 88 -3.64 1.98 3.16
C ARG A 88 -2.29 1.41 3.59
N ARG A 89 -2.28 0.30 4.33
CA ARG A 89 -1.05 -0.34 4.79
C ARG A 89 -0.23 -0.90 3.62
N MET A 90 -0.88 -1.51 2.64
CA MET A 90 -0.22 -1.99 1.41
C MET A 90 0.36 -0.84 0.60
N VAL A 91 -0.36 0.28 0.43
CA VAL A 91 0.17 1.47 -0.24
C VAL A 91 1.38 2.04 0.51
N SER A 92 1.34 2.04 1.84
CA SER A 92 2.46 2.47 2.68
C SER A 92 3.67 1.54 2.51
N LEU A 93 3.44 0.23 2.44
CA LEU A 93 4.49 -0.76 2.18
C LEU A 93 5.10 -0.58 0.78
N PHE A 94 4.28 -0.37 -0.24
CA PHE A 94 4.72 -0.06 -1.60
C PHE A 94 5.63 1.18 -1.61
N ASN A 95 5.18 2.27 -0.99
CA ASN A 95 5.95 3.51 -0.88
C ASN A 95 7.28 3.27 -0.14
N GLY A 96 7.26 2.46 0.94
CA GLY A 96 8.46 2.06 1.66
C GLY A 96 9.44 1.25 0.82
N ILE A 97 8.99 0.49 -0.19
CA ILE A 97 9.85 -0.23 -1.13
C ILE A 97 10.46 0.74 -2.13
N VAL A 98 9.64 1.59 -2.75
CA VAL A 98 10.05 2.57 -3.77
C VAL A 98 11.13 3.53 -3.25
N ARG A 99 11.04 3.94 -1.97
CA ARG A 99 11.97 4.91 -1.39
C ARG A 99 13.37 4.35 -1.08
N ARG A 100 13.61 3.05 -1.15
CA ARG A 100 14.89 2.44 -0.73
C ARG A 100 16.01 2.55 -1.77
N GLY A 101 15.82 3.27 -2.87
CA GLY A 101 16.86 3.56 -3.86
C GLY A 101 17.36 2.35 -4.68
N HIS A 102 16.88 1.13 -4.40
CA HIS A 102 17.17 -0.06 -5.18
C HIS A 102 15.96 -0.52 -5.97
N THR A 103 16.22 -1.13 -7.12
CA THR A 103 15.19 -1.77 -7.95
C THR A 103 14.63 -3.01 -7.24
N PRO A 104 13.30 -3.10 -7.01
CA PRO A 104 12.67 -4.27 -6.41
C PRO A 104 12.94 -5.53 -7.26
N ARG A 105 13.11 -6.68 -6.61
CA ARG A 105 13.36 -7.96 -7.32
C ARG A 105 12.08 -8.55 -7.89
N GLU A 106 10.95 -8.20 -7.30
CA GLU A 106 9.65 -8.77 -7.59
C GLU A 106 9.07 -8.11 -8.86
N PRO A 107 8.83 -8.87 -9.95
CA PRO A 107 8.40 -8.28 -11.23
C PRO A 107 7.02 -7.62 -11.14
N ALA A 108 6.14 -8.08 -10.25
CA ALA A 108 4.86 -7.44 -9.96
C ALA A 108 5.04 -6.01 -9.39
N VAL A 109 6.00 -5.83 -8.48
CA VAL A 109 6.29 -4.51 -7.90
C VAL A 109 6.87 -3.59 -8.96
N GLN A 110 7.75 -4.10 -9.82
CA GLN A 110 8.28 -3.32 -10.95
C GLN A 110 7.17 -2.86 -11.90
N ARG A 111 6.22 -3.74 -12.25
CA ARG A 111 5.05 -3.37 -13.07
C ARG A 111 4.19 -2.30 -12.39
N MET A 112 3.95 -2.42 -11.08
CA MET A 112 3.26 -1.37 -10.31
C MET A 112 4.00 -0.03 -10.36
N MET A 113 5.33 -0.03 -10.21
CA MET A 113 6.14 1.19 -10.32
C MET A 113 5.98 1.85 -11.69
N VAL A 114 6.14 1.08 -12.77
CA VAL A 114 5.94 1.58 -14.14
C VAL A 114 4.52 2.11 -14.33
N ALA A 115 3.51 1.42 -13.82
CA ALA A 115 2.11 1.82 -13.93
C ALA A 115 1.79 3.14 -13.19
N VAL A 116 2.53 3.45 -12.13
CA VAL A 116 2.41 4.71 -11.36
C VAL A 116 3.29 5.82 -11.97
N GLY A 117 4.03 5.53 -13.03
CA GLY A 117 4.91 6.49 -13.70
C GLY A 117 6.28 6.67 -13.02
N LEU A 118 6.70 5.69 -12.20
CA LEU A 118 8.03 5.69 -11.61
C LEU A 118 9.00 5.05 -12.61
N THR A 119 9.98 5.83 -13.06
CA THR A 119 11.06 5.34 -13.93
C THR A 119 11.93 4.38 -13.15
N ILE A 120 11.95 3.12 -13.57
CA ILE A 120 12.98 2.17 -13.14
C ILE A 120 14.13 2.38 -14.10
N GLU A 121 15.20 3.02 -13.65
CA GLU A 121 16.45 2.99 -14.40
C GLU A 121 16.89 1.53 -14.45
N GLN A 122 16.57 0.87 -15.57
CA GLN A 122 17.18 -0.40 -15.89
C GLN A 122 18.65 -0.08 -16.05
N HIS A 123 19.43 -0.31 -14.99
CA HIS A 123 20.88 -0.38 -15.12
C HIS A 123 21.15 -1.48 -16.11
N GLY A 124 21.27 -1.07 -17.37
CA GLY A 124 21.55 -1.93 -18.48
C GLY A 124 22.86 -2.61 -18.18
N SER A 125 22.77 -3.92 -18.05
CA SER A 125 23.79 -4.83 -18.55
C SER A 125 23.91 -4.64 -20.08
N GLU A 126 24.17 -3.42 -20.56
CA GLU A 126 24.82 -3.24 -21.84
C GLU A 126 26.27 -3.63 -21.60
N GLY A 127 26.60 -4.85 -22.01
CA GLY A 127 27.97 -5.34 -22.05
C GLY A 127 28.80 -4.43 -22.92
N THR A 128 29.36 -3.40 -22.29
CA THR A 128 30.52 -2.70 -22.81
C THR A 128 31.70 -3.50 -22.30
N SER A 129 32.26 -4.29 -23.21
CA SER A 129 33.58 -4.90 -23.06
C SER A 129 34.56 -3.81 -22.60
N ASP A 130 35.21 -4.09 -21.48
CA ASP A 130 36.54 -3.60 -21.11
C ASP A 130 36.81 -2.09 -21.29
N ASN A 131 36.56 -1.32 -20.23
CA ASN A 131 37.54 -0.30 -19.89
C ASN A 131 37.63 -0.13 -18.37
N ASP A 132 38.67 -0.76 -17.83
CA ASP A 132 39.19 -0.63 -16.48
C ASP A 132 39.55 0.85 -16.23
N SER A 133 38.80 1.53 -15.36
CA SER A 133 39.18 2.86 -14.88
C SER A 133 38.85 2.96 -13.40
N MET A 134 39.84 2.53 -12.61
CA MET A 134 39.97 2.79 -11.19
C MET A 134 39.85 4.29 -10.87
N SER A 135 38.89 4.66 -10.03
CA SER A 135 38.96 5.85 -9.17
C SER A 135 37.90 5.73 -8.09
N ASP A 136 38.26 5.33 -6.87
CA ASP A 136 38.77 6.16 -5.77
C ASP A 136 37.64 6.68 -4.88
N GLU A 137 37.61 6.06 -3.70
CA GLU A 137 37.14 6.49 -2.38
C GLU A 137 36.22 7.73 -2.27
N CYS A 138 35.03 7.52 -1.69
CA CYS A 138 34.49 8.52 -0.78
C CYS A 138 33.55 7.87 0.27
N GLU A 139 34.11 7.67 1.46
CA GLU A 139 33.34 7.42 2.69
C GLU A 139 32.61 8.71 3.10
N SER A 140 31.30 8.65 3.38
CA SER A 140 30.67 9.69 4.21
C SER A 140 29.33 9.28 4.80
N MET A 141 29.46 8.78 6.04
CA MET A 141 28.72 9.19 7.24
C MET A 141 27.19 9.03 7.26
N GLU A 142 26.78 7.91 7.86
CA GLU A 142 25.48 7.74 8.50
C GLU A 142 25.27 8.82 9.57
N SER A 143 24.22 9.62 9.41
CA SER A 143 23.73 10.51 10.47
C SER A 143 22.48 9.91 11.08
N GLU A 144 22.64 9.30 12.25
CA GLU A 144 21.54 8.84 13.10
C GLU A 144 20.90 10.05 13.78
N ALA A 145 19.63 10.31 13.52
CA ALA A 145 18.84 11.31 14.23
C ALA A 145 18.13 10.64 15.43
N PRO A 146 18.32 11.11 16.67
CA PRO A 146 17.59 10.61 17.81
C PRO A 146 16.13 11.11 17.76
N THR A 147 15.18 10.17 17.74
CA THR A 147 13.77 10.48 18.00
C THR A 147 13.52 10.40 19.50
N ASP A 148 13.26 11.56 20.07
CA ASP A 148 12.84 11.84 21.44
C ASP A 148 11.52 11.11 21.75
N ASP A 149 11.59 10.13 22.64
CA ASP A 149 10.49 9.28 23.12
C ASP A 149 9.76 10.01 24.25
N GLY A 150 8.83 10.89 23.87
CA GLY A 150 7.97 11.60 24.81
C GLY A 150 6.96 10.66 25.46
N GLU A 151 7.27 10.19 26.67
CA GLU A 151 6.36 9.56 27.62
C GLU A 151 5.10 10.42 27.79
N VAL A 152 3.95 9.91 27.37
CA VAL A 152 2.64 10.45 27.77
C VAL A 152 2.24 9.78 29.07
N VAL A 153 2.26 10.58 30.13
CA VAL A 153 1.82 10.24 31.49
C VAL A 153 0.39 9.67 31.45
N ASP A 154 0.24 8.44 31.94
CA ASP A 154 -1.04 7.82 32.22
C ASP A 154 -1.86 8.70 33.19
N GLY A 155 -2.98 9.21 32.69
CA GLY A 155 -4.02 9.81 33.51
C GLY A 155 -4.87 8.72 34.12
N ASP A 156 -4.58 8.37 35.37
CA ASP A 156 -5.49 7.68 36.29
C ASP A 156 -6.73 8.58 36.54
N ASP A 157 -7.74 8.48 35.67
CA ASP A 157 -9.08 8.96 35.97
C ASP A 157 -9.86 7.86 36.70
N ASP A 158 -9.68 7.86 38.02
CA ASP A 158 -10.43 7.14 39.04
C ASP A 158 -11.90 7.59 38.98
N VAL A 159 -12.74 6.86 38.23
CA VAL A 159 -14.19 7.09 38.22
C VAL A 159 -14.80 6.34 39.40
N HIS A 160 -15.04 7.10 40.47
CA HIS A 160 -15.76 6.67 41.65
C HIS A 160 -17.08 5.97 41.33
N ASP A 161 -17.17 4.76 41.88
CA ASP A 161 -18.35 3.95 42.09
C ASP A 161 -19.44 4.74 42.85
N VAL A 162 -20.53 5.08 42.15
CA VAL A 162 -21.76 5.59 42.75
C VAL A 162 -22.96 4.94 42.06
N GLU A 163 -23.38 3.78 42.56
CA GLU A 163 -24.81 3.50 42.69
C GLU A 163 -25.08 2.41 43.75
N MET A 164 -25.28 2.86 44.99
CA MET A 164 -26.18 2.18 45.90
C MET A 164 -27.28 3.15 46.32
N SER A 165 -28.46 3.01 45.73
CA SER A 165 -29.69 3.50 46.35
C SER A 165 -30.91 2.69 45.92
N ARG A 166 -31.30 1.82 46.86
CA ARG A 166 -32.65 1.38 47.25
C ARG A 166 -33.38 0.34 46.40
#